data_AF-A0A6B3D0X6-F1
#
_entry.id   AF-A0A6B3D0X6-F1
#
_cell.length_a   1.000
_cell.length_b   1.000
_cell.length_c   1.000
_cell.angle_alpha   90.00
_cell.angle_beta   90.00
_cell.angle_gamma   90.00
#
_symmetry.space_group_name_H-M   'P 1'
#
loop_
_entity.id
_entity.type
_entity.pdbx_description
1 polymer ?
#
loop_
_entity_poly.entity_id
_entity_poly.type
_entity_poly.pdbx_seq_one_letter_code
_entity_poly.pdbx_strand_id
1 'polypeptide(L)' 'HNIDRIEKGDPIVFETKDTWYVYKTYAVLPETSKYNVDVLDAVPEESGKKKAGHYITLTTCTPVYTSRYRYVVWGELVRT' A
#
# COMPACT_ATOMS: atom_id res chain seq x y z
N HIS A 1 -13.96 3.76 6.40
CA HIS A 1 -12.79 4.67 6.37
C HIS A 1 -11.84 4.27 7.49
N ASN A 2 -11.14 3.14 7.34
CA ASN A 2 -10.32 2.57 8.43
C ASN A 2 -8.97 2.05 7.90
N ILE A 3 -8.54 2.50 6.71
CA ILE A 3 -7.28 2.08 6.10
C ILE A 3 -6.08 2.57 6.92
N ASP A 4 -6.26 3.65 7.69
CA ASP A 4 -5.35 4.18 8.70
C ASP A 4 -5.10 3.20 9.87
N ARG A 5 -5.94 2.17 10.03
CA ARG A 5 -5.77 1.12 11.04
C ARG A 5 -4.98 -0.09 10.53
N ILE A 6 -4.57 -0.09 9.26
CA ILE A 6 -3.76 -1.19 8.72
C ILE A 6 -2.38 -1.15 9.38
N GLU A 7 -1.98 -2.28 9.91
CA GLU A 7 -0.67 -2.48 10.51
C GLU A 7 0.19 -3.45 9.69
N LYS A 8 1.48 -3.47 10.00
CA LYS A 8 2.41 -4.42 9.42
C LYS A 8 1.98 -5.83 9.76
N GLY A 9 1.75 -6.63 8.73
CA GLY A 9 1.33 -8.02 8.84
C GLY A 9 -0.14 -8.28 8.52
N ASP A 10 -0.96 -7.23 8.38
CA ASP A 10 -2.36 -7.40 8.02
C ASP A 10 -2.51 -7.94 6.59
N PRO A 11 -3.52 -8.79 6.34
CA PRO A 11 -3.80 -9.30 5.01
C PRO A 11 -4.55 -8.27 4.15
N ILE A 12 -4.11 -8.11 2.91
CA ILE A 12 -4.84 -7.41 1.85
C ILE A 12 -5.25 -8.46 0.83
N VAL A 13 -6.56 -8.62 0.61
CA VAL A 13 -7.10 -9.65 -0.28
C VAL A 13 -7.66 -8.99 -1.54
N PHE A 14 -7.13 -9.38 -2.69
CA PHE A 14 -7.61 -8.95 -4.01
C PHE A 14 -8.21 -10.14 -4.76
N GLU A 15 -9.51 -10.08 -5.00
CA GLU A 15 -10.26 -11.11 -5.71
C GLU A 15 -10.41 -10.75 -7.19
N THR A 16 -10.13 -11.72 -8.06
CA THR A 16 -10.44 -11.69 -9.49
C THR A 16 -11.50 -12.74 -9.78
N LYS A 17 -11.98 -12.82 -11.03
CA LYS A 17 -12.95 -13.84 -11.45
C LYS A 17 -12.49 -15.27 -11.13
N ASP A 18 -11.19 -15.53 -11.24
CA ASP A 18 -10.65 -16.89 -11.24
C ASP A 18 -9.63 -17.14 -10.10
N THR A 19 -9.24 -16.13 -9.32
CA THR A 19 -8.10 -16.23 -8.37
C THR A 19 -8.19 -15.23 -7.21
N TRP A 20 -7.63 -15.61 -6.06
CA TRP A 20 -7.55 -14.82 -4.83
C TRP A 20 -6.11 -14.47 -4.47
N TYR A 21 -5.68 -13.24 -4.72
CA TYR A 21 -4.36 -12.77 -4.36
C TYR A 21 -4.36 -12.26 -2.92
N VAL A 22 -3.60 -12.93 -2.05
CA VAL A 22 -3.40 -12.51 -0.66
C VAL A 22 -2.04 -11.86 -0.55
N TYR A 23 -2.04 -10.57 -0.22
CA TYR A 23 -0.86 -9.80 0.11
C TYR A 23 -0.76 -9.62 1.63
N LYS A 24 0.46 -9.46 2.14
CA LYS A 24 0.70 -9.11 3.54
C LYS A 24 1.33 -7.73 3.62
N THR A 25 0.73 -6.83 4.39
CA THR A 25 1.27 -5.48 4.61
C THR A 25 2.67 -5.56 5.20
N TYR A 26 3.63 -4.84 4.62
CA TYR A 26 5.00 -4.81 5.13
C TYR A 26 5.48 -3.40 5.52
N ALA A 27 4.87 -2.35 4.96
CA ALA A 27 5.22 -0.96 5.24
C ALA A 27 4.01 -0.03 5.10
N VAL A 28 4.05 1.07 5.84
CA VAL A 28 3.06 2.14 5.84
C VAL A 28 3.80 3.47 5.84
N LEU A 29 3.39 4.40 4.99
CA LEU A 29 3.81 5.80 5.00
C LEU A 29 2.60 6.66 5.40
N PRO A 30 2.56 7.14 6.67
CA PRO A 30 1.37 7.79 7.21
C PRO A 30 1.01 9.11 6.53
N GLU A 31 2.02 9.82 6.01
CA GLU A 31 1.84 11.12 5.37
C GLU A 31 2.91 11.32 4.29
N THR A 32 2.46 11.69 3.10
CA THR A 32 3.33 12.14 2.00
C THR A 32 2.62 13.19 1.16
N SER A 33 3.37 13.89 0.31
CA SER A 33 2.82 14.90 -0.60
C SER A 33 1.80 14.27 -1.54
N LYS A 34 0.71 14.99 -1.84
CA LYS A 34 -0.25 14.58 -2.89
C LYS A 34 0.35 14.50 -4.30
N TYR A 35 1.56 15.03 -4.48
CA TYR A 35 2.33 14.98 -5.72
C TYR A 35 3.41 13.90 -5.74
N ASN A 36 3.58 13.15 -4.65
CA ASN A 36 4.55 12.05 -4.62
C ASN A 36 3.98 10.85 -5.40
N VAL A 37 4.43 10.72 -6.65
CA VAL A 37 4.06 9.62 -7.54
C VAL A 37 4.99 8.42 -7.41
N ASP A 38 6.19 8.63 -6.85
CA ASP A 38 7.26 7.62 -6.72
C ASP A 38 6.84 6.45 -5.80
N VAL A 39 5.85 6.68 -4.93
CA VAL A 39 5.21 5.62 -4.12
C VAL A 39 4.54 4.50 -4.94
N LEU A 40 4.30 4.76 -6.23
CA LEU A 40 3.70 3.82 -7.19
C LEU A 40 4.72 3.12 -8.09
N ASP A 41 6.02 3.40 -7.92
CA ASP A 41 7.07 2.76 -8.71
C ASP A 41 7.07 1.23 -8.55
N ALA A 42 7.66 0.52 -9.51
CA ALA A 42 7.76 -0.94 -9.44
C ALA A 42 8.49 -1.43 -8.18
N VAL A 43 9.43 -0.63 -7.66
CA VAL A 43 10.10 -0.82 -6.37
C VAL A 43 10.18 0.54 -5.68
N PRO A 44 9.16 0.93 -4.89
CA PRO A 44 9.12 2.25 -4.27
C PRO A 44 10.21 2.40 -3.21
N GLU A 45 11.04 3.44 -3.29
CA GLU A 45 12.18 3.63 -2.37
C GLU A 45 11.72 3.74 -0.91
N GLU A 46 10.68 4.54 -0.65
CA GLU A 46 10.11 4.77 0.68
C GLU A 46 9.47 3.52 1.31
N SER A 47 9.16 2.49 0.50
CA SER A 47 8.65 1.21 1.02
C SER A 47 9.72 0.38 1.74
N GLY A 48 11.01 0.68 1.50
CA GLY A 48 12.15 -0.09 2.01
C GLY A 48 12.47 -1.37 1.23
N LYS A 49 11.75 -1.67 0.14
CA LYS A 49 12.10 -2.76 -0.80
C LYS A 49 13.24 -2.33 -1.72
N LYS A 50 14.09 -3.28 -2.09
CA LYS A 50 15.30 -3.06 -2.92
C LYS A 50 15.39 -3.99 -4.14
N LYS A 51 14.44 -4.90 -4.29
CA LYS A 51 14.41 -5.92 -5.33
C LYS A 51 13.02 -5.95 -5.93
N ALA A 52 12.93 -6.40 -7.18
CA ALA A 52 11.65 -6.66 -7.82
C ALA A 52 10.87 -7.75 -7.06
N GLY A 53 9.55 -7.64 -7.06
CA GLY A 53 8.63 -8.56 -6.40
C GLY A 53 7.18 -8.26 -6.80
N HIS A 54 6.25 -8.95 -6.16
CA HIS A 54 4.83 -8.75 -6.39
C HIS A 54 4.26 -7.88 -5.28
N TYR A 55 4.14 -6.58 -5.56
CA TYR A 55 3.68 -5.59 -4.59
C TYR A 55 2.26 -5.11 -4.91
N ILE A 56 1.57 -4.65 -3.87
CA ILE A 56 0.33 -3.88 -3.97
C ILE A 56 0.52 -2.57 -3.21
N THR A 57 0.04 -1.47 -3.80
CA THR A 57 0.08 -0.13 -3.18
C THR A 57 -1.35 0.37 -3.03
N LEU A 58 -1.73 0.74 -1.80
CA LEU A 58 -3.00 1.41 -1.51
C LEU A 58 -2.72 2.85 -1.14
N THR A 59 -3.44 3.80 -1.75
CA THR A 59 -3.29 5.23 -1.45
C THR A 59 -4.64 5.85 -1.10
N THR A 60 -4.65 6.74 -0.10
CA THR A 60 -5.84 7.53 0.25
C THR A 60 -5.45 8.95 0.65
N CYS A 61 -6.43 9.85 0.73
CA CYS A 61 -6.22 11.18 1.31
C CYS A 61 -6.05 11.11 2.84
N THR A 62 -5.25 12.03 3.39
CA THR A 62 -5.08 12.21 4.84
C THR A 62 -4.81 13.69 5.18
N PRO A 63 -5.19 14.18 6.37
CA PRO A 63 -6.10 13.57 7.36
C PRO A 63 -7.53 13.38 6.83
N VAL A 64 -8.34 12.58 7.55
CA VAL A 64 -9.76 12.33 7.20
C VAL A 64 -10.50 13.66 6.98
N TYR A 65 -11.38 13.68 5.96
CA TYR A 65 -12.11 14.87 5.49
C TYR A 65 -11.26 15.96 4.82
N THR A 66 -9.99 15.70 4.55
CA THR A 66 -9.12 16.60 3.80
C THR A 66 -8.46 15.88 2.63
N SER A 67 -7.83 16.62 1.73
CA SER A 67 -7.04 16.10 0.60
C SER A 67 -5.60 16.63 0.58
N ARG A 68 -5.12 17.12 1.74
CA ARG A 68 -3.84 17.81 1.89
C ARG A 68 -2.67 16.89 1.54
N TYR A 69 -2.69 15.69 2.11
CA TYR A 69 -1.62 14.70 1.98
C TYR A 69 -2.17 13.36 1.50
N ARG A 70 -1.28 12.38 1.37
CA ARG A 70 -1.60 10.99 1.09
C ARG A 70 -1.08 10.06 2.17
N TYR A 71 -1.87 9.04 2.47
CA TYR A 71 -1.48 7.90 3.29
C TYR A 71 -1.28 6.71 2.35
N VAL A 72 -0.18 5.98 2.52
CA VAL A 72 0.22 4.89 1.64
C VAL A 72 0.47 3.62 2.43
N VAL A 73 -0.03 2.50 1.91
CA VAL A 73 0.22 1.15 2.43
C VAL A 73 0.83 0.32 1.31
N TRP A 74 1.88 -0.42 1.63
CA TRP A 74 2.46 -1.42 0.72
C TRP A 74 2.32 -2.83 1.27
N GLY A 75 1.88 -3.75 0.40
CA GLY A 75 1.80 -5.18 0.67
C GLY A 75 2.59 -6.01 -0.33
N GLU A 76 2.99 -7.21 0.05
CA GLU A 76 3.72 -8.16 -0.79
C GLU A 76 2.92 -9.47 -0.90
N LEU A 77 2.84 -10.04 -2.10
CA LEU A 77 2.07 -11.25 -2.38
C LEU A 77 2.62 -12.43 -1.57
N VAL A 78 1.73 -13.15 -0.88
CA VAL A 78 2.07 -14.35 -0.11
C VAL A 78 1.31 -15.60 -0.57
N ARG A 79 0.17 -15.45 -1.25
CA ARG A 79 -0.63 -16.57 -1.78
C ARG A 79 -1.49 -16.14 -2.96
N THR A 80 -1.77 -17.05 -3.88
CA THR A 80 -2.77 -16.95 -4.97
C THR A 80 -3.82 -18.04 -4.85
#